data_AF-A0A1L3SKR1-F1
#
_entry.id   AF-A0A1L3SKR1-F1
#
_cell.length_a   1.000
_cell.length_b   1.000
_cell.length_c   1.000
_cell.angle_alpha   90.00
_cell.angle_beta   90.00
_cell.angle_gamma   90.00
#
_symmetry.space_group_name_H-M   'P 1'
#
loop_
_entity.id
_entity.type
_entity.pdbx_description
1 polymer ?
#
loop_
_entity_poly.entity_id
_entity_poly.type
_entity_poly.pdbx_seq_one_letter_code
_entity_poly.pdbx_strand_id
1 'polypeptide(L)'
;MALARTRRRERGVDYWPGFVDALSTLLLAIMFLLSVFVLAQFLLSREITGKDEVLTRLNSQINELTQLLALERSNTQDAEDQLANLQASLQAAETERSRLEQLLSQGAGADAAAEEEIGTLSGALDEERQISQRALSQVELLNQQIAALRKQIGALEGALEVSEARDRESSTKIADLGRRLNVALAQRVQELNRYRSDFFGRLREILSDRENIRIVGDRFVFQSEVLFPSGSEVINDAGRTEMAKLAEAIIDLQKEIPPEINWVLRVDGHTDNVPLSGTGRYRDNWELSSARATSVVKYLISQGVPASRLVAAGFGEFQPLVEGDTLDARNKNRRIELKLTER
;
A
#
# COMPACT_ATOMS: atom_id res chain seq x y z
N MET A 1 76.52 -111.51 -162.79
CA MET A 1 77.06 -112.79 -162.29
C MET A 1 76.66 -112.89 -160.83
N ALA A 2 76.26 -113.98 -160.21
CA ALA A 2 76.16 -115.40 -160.51
C ALA A 2 75.34 -115.93 -159.30
N LEU A 3 74.21 -116.60 -159.49
CA LEU A 3 74.08 -118.06 -159.65
C LEU A 3 74.35 -118.87 -158.39
N ALA A 4 73.53 -119.93 -158.31
CA ALA A 4 73.82 -121.25 -157.75
C ALA A 4 73.72 -121.38 -156.22
N ARG A 5 73.30 -122.51 -155.63
CA ARG A 5 72.51 -123.72 -155.96
C ARG A 5 72.76 -124.64 -154.74
N THR A 6 71.70 -125.17 -154.14
CA THR A 6 71.56 -126.55 -153.59
C THR A 6 72.74 -127.27 -152.90
N ARG A 7 72.56 -127.77 -151.67
CA ARG A 7 72.18 -129.18 -151.31
C ARG A 7 72.19 -129.45 -149.78
N ARG A 8 71.51 -130.56 -149.45
CA ARG A 8 70.99 -131.10 -148.17
C ARG A 8 72.01 -131.96 -147.38
N ARG A 9 72.02 -131.91 -146.03
CA ARG A 9 72.21 -133.07 -145.10
C ARG A 9 72.04 -132.71 -143.61
N GLU A 10 71.68 -133.72 -142.80
CA GLU A 10 71.12 -133.70 -141.44
C GLU A 10 72.11 -133.53 -140.26
N ARG A 11 71.49 -133.26 -139.08
CA ARG A 11 71.84 -133.54 -137.66
C ARG A 11 72.43 -132.41 -136.80
N GLY A 12 71.86 -132.27 -135.59
CA GLY A 12 72.53 -131.73 -134.41
C GLY A 12 71.72 -130.65 -133.67
N VAL A 13 71.50 -130.88 -132.39
CA VAL A 13 70.75 -130.07 -131.41
C VAL A 13 71.66 -129.03 -130.73
N ASP A 14 71.11 -127.85 -130.38
CA ASP A 14 71.59 -127.00 -129.27
C ASP A 14 70.40 -126.25 -128.62
N TYR A 15 70.11 -126.51 -127.34
CA TYR A 15 68.93 -126.01 -126.60
C TYR A 15 69.25 -124.90 -125.57
N TRP A 16 70.42 -124.25 -125.63
CA TRP A 16 70.96 -123.50 -124.49
C TRP A 16 70.57 -122.00 -124.31
N PRO A 17 70.01 -121.21 -125.25
CA PRO A 17 69.82 -119.76 -124.97
C PRO A 17 68.39 -119.26 -124.68
N GLY A 18 67.33 -120.09 -124.76
CA GLY A 18 65.94 -119.58 -124.70
C GLY A 18 65.29 -119.45 -123.31
N PHE A 19 65.68 -120.26 -122.32
CA PHE A 19 64.96 -120.34 -121.02
C PHE A 19 65.36 -119.24 -120.01
N VAL A 20 66.55 -118.65 -120.18
CA VAL A 20 67.07 -117.57 -119.33
C VAL A 20 66.30 -116.26 -119.57
N ASP A 21 65.84 -116.02 -120.80
CA ASP A 21 65.18 -114.77 -121.17
C ASP A 21 63.75 -114.68 -120.60
N ALA A 22 62.99 -115.78 -120.63
CA ALA A 22 61.64 -115.84 -120.06
C ALA A 22 61.62 -115.78 -118.52
N LEU A 23 62.61 -116.40 -117.85
CA LEU A 23 62.74 -116.31 -116.38
C LEU A 23 63.19 -114.92 -115.93
N SER A 24 64.09 -114.25 -116.68
CA SER A 24 64.54 -112.91 -116.35
C SER A 24 63.46 -111.84 -116.53
N THR A 25 62.64 -111.95 -117.59
CA THR A 25 61.53 -111.02 -117.86
C THR A 25 60.38 -111.14 -116.86
N LEU A 26 60.08 -112.35 -116.38
CA LEU A 26 59.08 -112.56 -115.32
C LEU A 26 59.57 -112.02 -113.96
N LEU A 27 60.86 -112.18 -113.65
CA LEU A 27 61.48 -111.62 -112.45
C LEU A 27 61.51 -110.08 -112.50
N LEU A 28 61.79 -109.50 -113.68
CA LEU A 28 61.72 -108.05 -113.94
C LEU A 28 60.29 -107.49 -113.80
N ALA A 29 59.28 -108.19 -114.31
CA ALA A 29 57.88 -107.78 -114.18
C ALA A 29 57.39 -107.85 -112.72
N ILE A 30 57.76 -108.90 -111.99
CA ILE A 30 57.43 -109.02 -110.55
C ILE A 30 58.17 -107.96 -109.74
N MET A 31 59.46 -107.71 -110.01
CA MET A 31 60.23 -106.63 -109.40
C MET A 31 59.64 -105.25 -109.71
N PHE A 32 59.16 -105.03 -110.94
CA PHE A 32 58.49 -103.79 -111.32
C PHE A 32 57.17 -103.60 -110.58
N LEU A 33 56.32 -104.63 -110.50
CA LEU A 33 55.03 -104.58 -109.81
C LEU A 33 55.21 -104.40 -108.29
N LEU A 34 56.20 -105.09 -107.69
CA LEU A 34 56.62 -104.84 -106.31
C LEU A 34 57.13 -103.41 -106.12
N SER A 35 57.91 -102.87 -107.07
CA SER A 35 58.40 -101.49 -106.98
C SER A 35 57.27 -100.47 -107.02
N VAL A 36 56.27 -100.67 -107.89
CA VAL A 36 55.08 -99.80 -107.99
C VAL A 36 54.23 -99.92 -106.73
N PHE A 37 54.07 -101.13 -106.19
CA PHE A 37 53.33 -101.34 -104.94
C PHE A 37 54.04 -100.72 -103.73
N VAL A 38 55.36 -100.86 -103.62
CA VAL A 38 56.17 -100.22 -102.58
C VAL A 38 56.16 -98.70 -102.74
N LEU A 39 56.21 -98.18 -103.97
CA LEU A 39 56.09 -96.75 -104.24
C LEU A 39 54.70 -96.21 -103.88
N ALA A 40 53.64 -96.97 -104.19
CA ALA A 40 52.27 -96.62 -103.82
C ALA A 40 52.06 -96.67 -102.30
N GLN A 41 52.58 -97.70 -101.61
CA GLN A 41 52.57 -97.76 -100.15
C GLN A 41 53.41 -96.65 -99.52
N PHE A 42 54.54 -96.30 -100.12
CA PHE A 42 55.39 -95.20 -99.66
C PHE A 42 54.68 -93.85 -99.80
N LEU A 43 54.03 -93.59 -100.94
CA LEU A 43 53.24 -92.37 -101.16
C LEU A 43 52.03 -92.30 -100.23
N LEU A 44 51.30 -93.40 -100.07
CA LEU A 44 50.13 -93.47 -99.18
C LEU A 44 50.53 -93.34 -97.71
N SER A 45 51.62 -93.99 -97.29
CA SER A 45 52.19 -93.83 -95.95
C SER A 45 52.60 -92.39 -95.71
N ARG A 46 53.23 -91.72 -96.69
CA ARG A 46 53.61 -90.31 -96.57
C ARG A 46 52.39 -89.39 -96.45
N GLU A 47 51.30 -89.69 -97.15
CA GLU A 47 50.06 -88.91 -97.08
C GLU A 47 49.29 -89.14 -95.77
N ILE A 48 49.27 -90.38 -95.25
CA ILE A 48 48.67 -90.72 -93.95
C ILE A 48 49.52 -90.12 -92.82
N THR A 49 50.84 -90.30 -92.83
CA THR A 49 51.74 -89.68 -91.84
C THR A 49 51.64 -88.16 -91.86
N GLY A 50 51.52 -87.54 -93.04
CA GLY A 50 51.29 -86.10 -93.14
C GLY A 50 49.93 -85.65 -92.57
N LYS A 51 48.85 -86.41 -92.82
CA LYS A 51 47.53 -86.15 -92.21
C LYS A 51 47.56 -86.36 -90.70
N ASP A 52 48.26 -87.38 -90.21
CA ASP A 52 48.43 -87.65 -88.78
C ASP A 52 49.23 -86.55 -88.08
N GLU A 53 50.29 -86.03 -88.71
CA GLU A 53 51.04 -84.87 -88.18
C GLU A 53 50.15 -83.61 -88.10
N VAL A 54 49.33 -83.35 -89.13
CA VAL A 54 48.39 -82.22 -89.14
C VAL A 54 47.31 -82.39 -88.07
N LEU A 55 46.73 -83.59 -87.94
CA LEU A 55 45.75 -83.91 -86.90
C LEU A 55 46.36 -83.77 -85.50
N THR A 56 47.60 -84.22 -85.30
CA THR A 56 48.30 -84.11 -84.02
C THR A 56 48.55 -82.63 -83.67
N ARG A 57 48.96 -81.81 -84.65
CA ARG A 57 49.14 -80.36 -84.49
C ARG A 57 47.83 -79.63 -84.22
N LEU A 58 46.76 -79.98 -84.94
CA LEU A 58 45.43 -79.40 -84.69
C LEU A 58 44.92 -79.79 -83.31
N ASN A 59 45.11 -81.05 -82.89
CA ASN A 59 44.72 -81.50 -81.56
C ASN A 59 45.51 -80.80 -80.45
N SER A 60 46.81 -80.54 -80.65
CA SER A 60 47.60 -79.75 -79.69
C SER A 60 47.13 -78.28 -79.64
N GLN A 61 46.82 -77.67 -80.80
CA GLN A 61 46.26 -76.30 -80.85
C GLN A 61 44.88 -76.21 -80.22
N ILE A 62 44.01 -77.20 -80.41
CA ILE A 62 42.70 -77.28 -79.77
C ILE A 62 42.86 -77.39 -78.24
N ASN A 63 43.81 -78.20 -77.76
CA ASN A 63 44.09 -78.31 -76.32
C ASN A 63 44.63 -76.99 -75.74
N GLU A 64 45.52 -76.30 -76.44
CA GLU A 64 46.05 -75.00 -76.04
C GLU A 64 44.94 -73.94 -75.99
N LEU A 65 44.10 -73.84 -77.03
CA LEU A 65 42.95 -72.94 -77.06
C LEU A 65 41.93 -73.26 -75.97
N THR A 66 41.73 -74.55 -75.66
CA THR A 66 40.84 -74.98 -74.57
C THR A 66 41.38 -74.57 -73.21
N GLN A 67 42.71 -74.65 -73.00
CA GLN A 67 43.36 -74.18 -71.78
C GLN A 67 43.30 -72.65 -71.66
N LEU A 68 43.53 -71.92 -72.74
CA LEU A 68 43.40 -70.46 -72.77
C LEU A 68 41.96 -70.02 -72.51
N LEU A 69 40.98 -70.70 -73.10
CA LEU A 69 39.56 -70.43 -72.85
C LEU A 69 39.16 -70.77 -71.41
N ALA A 70 39.72 -71.83 -70.82
CA ALA A 70 39.49 -72.15 -69.42
C ALA A 70 40.09 -71.10 -68.48
N LEU A 71 41.29 -70.58 -68.79
CA LEU A 71 41.93 -69.50 -68.04
C LEU A 71 41.17 -68.18 -68.18
N GLU A 72 40.73 -67.83 -69.38
CA GLU A 72 39.95 -66.61 -69.64
C GLU A 72 38.59 -66.65 -68.92
N ARG A 73 37.91 -67.81 -68.93
CA ARG A 73 36.70 -68.03 -68.12
C ARG A 73 36.98 -67.92 -66.63
N SER A 74 38.09 -68.48 -66.13
CA SER A 74 38.48 -68.36 -64.72
C SER A 74 38.73 -66.90 -64.33
N ASN A 75 39.51 -66.16 -65.13
CA ASN A 75 39.78 -64.74 -64.87
C ASN A 75 38.50 -63.89 -64.92
N THR A 76 37.57 -64.22 -65.82
CA THR A 76 36.26 -63.55 -65.90
C THR A 76 35.44 -63.83 -64.65
N GLN A 77 35.40 -65.09 -64.18
CA GLN A 77 34.75 -65.45 -62.92
C GLN A 77 35.37 -64.72 -61.72
N ASP A 78 36.70 -64.67 -61.64
CA ASP A 78 37.40 -63.96 -60.56
C ASP A 78 37.08 -62.45 -60.57
N ALA A 79 36.97 -61.84 -61.74
CA ALA A 79 36.60 -60.43 -61.89
C ALA A 79 35.12 -60.18 -61.51
N GLU A 80 34.22 -61.09 -61.89
CA GLU A 80 32.81 -61.04 -61.46
C GLU A 80 32.68 -61.16 -59.94
N ASP A 81 33.42 -62.08 -59.32
CA ASP A 81 33.44 -62.26 -57.87
C ASP A 81 34.04 -61.02 -57.16
N GLN A 82 35.09 -60.42 -57.71
CA GLN A 82 35.64 -59.15 -57.21
C GLN A 82 34.64 -58.00 -57.32
N LEU A 83 33.93 -57.88 -58.45
CA LEU A 83 32.88 -56.88 -58.62
C LEU A 83 31.74 -57.06 -57.62
N ALA A 84 31.29 -58.30 -57.40
CA ALA A 84 30.26 -58.61 -56.41
C ALA A 84 30.71 -58.22 -54.99
N ASN A 85 31.95 -58.53 -54.62
CA ASN A 85 32.52 -58.17 -53.32
C ASN A 85 32.67 -56.64 -53.17
N LEU A 86 33.16 -55.95 -54.20
CA LEU A 86 33.28 -54.48 -54.19
C LEU A 86 31.90 -53.83 -54.07
N GLN A 87 30.91 -54.32 -54.82
CA GLN A 87 29.55 -53.82 -54.78
C GLN A 87 28.91 -54.02 -53.39
N ALA A 88 29.12 -55.18 -52.77
CA ALA A 88 28.69 -55.43 -51.38
C ALA A 88 29.39 -54.51 -50.38
N SER A 89 30.70 -54.27 -50.54
CA SER A 89 31.47 -53.37 -49.66
C SER A 89 31.05 -51.91 -49.80
N LEU A 90 30.76 -51.46 -51.03
CA LEU A 90 30.27 -50.12 -51.32
C LEU A 90 28.89 -49.92 -50.69
N GLN A 91 28.00 -50.89 -50.86
CA GLN A 91 26.66 -50.84 -50.25
C GLN A 91 26.75 -50.80 -48.71
N ALA A 92 27.65 -51.57 -48.10
CA ALA A 92 27.90 -51.49 -46.66
C ALA A 92 28.41 -50.10 -46.24
N ALA A 93 29.38 -49.53 -46.97
CA ALA A 93 29.91 -48.19 -46.69
C ALA A 93 28.85 -47.09 -46.86
N GLU A 94 27.98 -47.18 -47.87
CA GLU A 94 26.87 -46.25 -48.08
C GLU A 94 25.83 -46.32 -46.95
N THR A 95 25.53 -47.52 -46.46
CA THR A 95 24.64 -47.68 -45.29
C THR A 95 25.24 -47.07 -44.02
N GLU A 96 26.54 -47.26 -43.78
CA GLU A 96 27.21 -46.67 -42.62
C GLU A 96 27.31 -45.15 -42.75
N ARG A 97 27.60 -44.62 -43.94
CA ARG A 97 27.58 -43.17 -44.20
C ARG A 97 26.20 -42.58 -43.90
N SER A 98 25.14 -43.23 -44.39
CA SER A 98 23.75 -42.80 -44.16
C SER A 98 23.40 -42.82 -42.67
N ARG A 99 23.86 -43.84 -41.94
CA ARG A 99 23.70 -43.94 -40.47
C ARG A 99 24.43 -42.82 -39.74
N LEU A 100 25.68 -42.52 -40.13
CA LEU A 100 26.48 -41.45 -39.53
C LEU A 100 25.88 -40.06 -39.83
N GLU A 101 25.39 -39.82 -41.05
CA GLU A 101 24.66 -38.60 -41.41
C GLU A 101 23.40 -38.42 -40.55
N GLN A 102 22.67 -39.51 -40.29
CA GLN A 102 21.51 -39.48 -39.41
C GLN A 102 21.89 -39.18 -37.95
N LEU A 103 22.97 -39.76 -37.42
CA LEU A 103 23.45 -39.47 -36.06
C LEU A 103 23.95 -38.03 -35.92
N LEU A 104 24.65 -37.51 -36.91
CA LEU A 104 25.13 -36.12 -36.94
C LEU A 104 23.97 -35.13 -36.98
N SER A 105 22.94 -35.39 -37.79
CA SER A 105 21.73 -34.54 -37.84
C SER A 105 20.94 -34.57 -36.53
N GLN A 106 20.85 -35.73 -35.87
CA GLN A 106 20.25 -35.84 -34.53
C GLN A 106 21.06 -35.08 -33.48
N GLY A 107 22.40 -35.20 -33.50
CA GLY A 107 23.30 -34.46 -32.61
C GLY A 107 23.18 -32.94 -32.79
N ALA A 108 23.23 -32.47 -34.03
CA ALA A 108 23.06 -31.04 -34.34
C ALA A 108 21.69 -30.50 -33.91
N GLY A 109 20.63 -31.31 -34.01
CA GLY A 109 19.30 -30.96 -33.51
C GLY A 109 19.24 -30.88 -31.98
N ALA A 110 19.93 -31.78 -31.27
CA ALA A 110 20.02 -31.76 -29.81
C ALA A 110 20.83 -30.55 -29.30
N ASP A 111 21.92 -30.19 -29.97
CA ASP A 111 22.72 -29.01 -29.64
C ASP A 111 21.91 -27.73 -29.82
N ALA A 112 21.17 -27.60 -30.94
CA ALA A 112 20.30 -26.45 -31.18
C ALA A 112 19.19 -26.32 -30.12
N ALA A 113 18.57 -27.44 -29.71
CA ALA A 113 17.57 -27.45 -28.65
C ALA A 113 18.16 -27.04 -27.28
N ALA A 114 19.39 -27.50 -26.98
CA ALA A 114 20.08 -27.12 -25.75
C ALA A 114 20.47 -25.63 -25.74
N GLU A 115 20.92 -25.07 -26.88
CA GLU A 115 21.20 -23.64 -27.00
C GLU A 115 19.94 -22.78 -26.83
N GLU A 116 18.81 -23.21 -27.37
CA GLU A 116 17.51 -22.55 -27.16
C GLU A 116 17.10 -22.59 -25.67
N GLU A 117 17.22 -23.75 -25.03
CA GLU A 117 16.91 -23.90 -23.60
C GLU A 117 17.82 -23.02 -22.73
N ILE A 118 19.12 -22.96 -23.01
CA ILE A 118 20.07 -22.08 -22.32
C ILE A 118 19.69 -20.60 -22.51
N GLY A 119 19.29 -20.21 -23.72
CA GLY A 119 18.82 -18.86 -24.02
C GLY A 119 17.60 -18.47 -23.20
N THR A 120 16.59 -19.36 -23.14
CA THR A 120 15.37 -19.13 -22.36
C THR A 120 15.65 -19.06 -20.85
N LEU A 121 16.45 -19.98 -20.32
CA LEU A 121 16.83 -20.00 -18.90
C LEU A 121 17.66 -18.77 -18.50
N SER A 122 18.58 -18.34 -19.37
CA SER A 122 19.38 -17.12 -19.14
C SER A 122 18.48 -15.89 -19.13
N GLY A 123 17.52 -15.79 -20.05
CA GLY A 123 16.52 -14.72 -20.06
C GLY A 123 15.70 -14.67 -18.78
N ALA A 124 15.17 -15.82 -18.34
CA ALA A 124 14.40 -15.92 -17.09
C ALA A 124 15.25 -15.55 -15.85
N LEU A 125 16.52 -15.96 -15.81
CA LEU A 125 17.44 -15.61 -14.73
C LEU A 125 17.71 -14.10 -14.67
N ASP A 126 17.87 -13.45 -15.82
CA ASP A 126 18.09 -12.00 -15.88
C ASP A 126 16.84 -11.22 -15.49
N GLU A 127 15.65 -11.69 -15.87
CA GLU A 127 14.38 -11.12 -15.38
C GLU A 127 14.26 -11.23 -13.86
N GLU A 128 14.53 -12.40 -13.27
CA GLU A 128 14.47 -12.61 -11.83
C GLU A 128 15.49 -11.74 -11.09
N ARG A 129 16.70 -11.59 -11.64
CA ARG A 129 17.72 -10.67 -11.10
C ARG A 129 17.24 -9.23 -11.10
N GLN A 130 16.61 -8.78 -12.18
CA GLN A 130 16.06 -7.42 -12.24
C GLN A 130 14.93 -7.22 -11.24
N ILE A 131 14.02 -8.20 -11.09
CA ILE A 131 12.95 -8.15 -10.09
C ILE A 131 13.54 -8.08 -8.68
N SER A 132 14.52 -8.92 -8.38
CA SER A 132 15.23 -8.93 -7.09
C SER A 132 15.91 -7.60 -6.80
N GLN A 133 16.61 -7.01 -7.78
CA GLN A 133 17.23 -5.69 -7.63
C GLN A 133 16.21 -4.58 -7.39
N ARG A 134 15.08 -4.59 -8.11
CA ARG A 134 13.99 -3.65 -7.87
C ARG A 134 13.41 -3.82 -6.46
N ALA A 135 13.18 -5.05 -6.02
CA ALA A 135 12.69 -5.35 -4.68
C ALA A 135 13.67 -4.84 -3.59
N LEU A 136 14.97 -5.05 -3.75
CA LEU A 136 15.99 -4.54 -2.83
C LEU A 136 15.97 -3.00 -2.76
N SER A 137 15.89 -2.32 -3.90
CA SER A 137 15.80 -0.86 -3.93
C SER A 137 14.52 -0.34 -3.26
N GLN A 138 13.41 -1.06 -3.40
CA GLN A 138 12.14 -0.73 -2.76
C GLN A 138 12.22 -0.92 -1.23
N VAL A 139 12.86 -2.00 -0.76
CA VAL A 139 13.11 -2.24 0.67
C VAL A 139 14.00 -1.15 1.26
N GLU A 140 15.04 -0.72 0.55
CA GLU A 140 15.90 0.37 1.00
C GLU A 140 15.13 1.69 1.13
N LEU A 141 14.31 2.04 0.13
CA LEU A 141 13.45 3.21 0.18
C LEU A 141 12.46 3.16 1.35
N LEU A 142 11.80 2.01 1.57
CA LEU A 142 10.88 1.82 2.68
C LEU A 142 11.59 1.96 4.03
N ASN A 143 12.81 1.42 4.17
CA ASN A 143 13.60 1.59 5.39
C ASN A 143 13.95 3.06 5.65
N GLN A 144 14.30 3.82 4.61
CA GLN A 144 14.54 5.26 4.74
C GLN A 144 13.26 6.00 5.16
N GLN A 145 12.09 5.65 4.59
CA GLN A 145 10.80 6.22 4.97
C GLN A 145 10.44 5.88 6.43
N ILE A 146 10.64 4.64 6.86
CA ILE A 146 10.40 4.22 8.26
C ILE A 146 11.30 5.00 9.22
N ALA A 147 12.58 5.20 8.88
CA ALA A 147 13.50 5.99 9.69
C ALA A 147 13.04 7.46 9.80
N ALA A 148 12.57 8.04 8.70
CA ALA A 148 12.02 9.40 8.68
C ALA A 148 10.75 9.51 9.54
N LEU A 149 9.83 8.56 9.43
CA LEU A 149 8.60 8.52 10.25
C LEU A 149 8.91 8.37 11.74
N ARG A 150 9.86 7.50 12.12
CA ARG A 150 10.31 7.37 13.52
C ARG A 150 10.86 8.69 14.07
N LYS A 151 11.63 9.43 13.26
CA LYS A 151 12.12 10.76 13.64
C LYS A 151 11.00 11.78 13.81
N GLN A 152 9.98 11.75 12.94
CA GLN A 152 8.80 12.60 13.07
C GLN A 152 8.00 12.29 14.33
N ILE A 153 7.79 11.00 14.64
CA ILE A 153 7.11 10.57 15.88
C ILE A 153 7.86 11.06 17.11
N GLY A 154 9.18 10.87 17.18
CA GLY A 154 9.97 11.36 18.32
C GLY A 154 9.93 12.89 18.47
N ALA A 155 9.87 13.64 17.37
CA ALA A 155 9.69 15.10 17.41
C ALA A 155 8.30 15.49 17.93
N LEU A 156 7.25 14.76 17.54
CA LEU A 156 5.88 14.98 18.02
C LEU A 156 5.74 14.63 19.50
N GLU A 157 6.33 13.52 19.95
CA GLU A 157 6.36 13.13 21.36
C GLU A 157 7.06 14.20 22.21
N GLY A 158 8.22 14.72 21.77
CA GLY A 158 8.90 15.82 22.46
C GLY A 158 8.08 17.11 22.48
N ALA A 159 7.38 17.44 21.39
CA ALA A 159 6.49 18.59 21.35
C ALA A 159 5.27 18.43 22.29
N LEU A 160 4.71 17.22 22.37
CA LEU A 160 3.61 16.90 23.28
C LEU A 160 4.04 17.00 24.74
N GLU A 161 5.21 16.47 25.11
CA GLU A 161 5.75 16.57 26.47
C GLU A 161 5.94 18.03 26.90
N VAL A 162 6.46 18.89 26.01
CA VAL A 162 6.59 20.33 26.28
C VAL A 162 5.22 21.00 26.45
N SER A 163 4.22 20.61 25.64
CA SER A 163 2.85 21.14 25.77
C SER A 163 2.22 20.73 27.09
N GLU A 164 2.30 19.45 27.46
CA GLU A 164 1.75 18.95 28.73
C GLU A 164 2.40 19.62 29.94
N ALA A 165 3.72 19.85 29.89
CA ALA A 165 4.43 20.57 30.94
C ALA A 165 3.91 22.01 31.10
N ARG A 166 3.68 22.73 29.98
CA ARG A 166 3.09 24.08 29.98
C ARG A 166 1.65 24.09 30.49
N ASP A 167 0.86 23.08 30.17
CA ASP A 167 -0.54 22.97 30.62
C ASP A 167 -0.61 22.70 32.12
N ARG A 168 0.27 21.84 32.65
CA ARG A 168 0.42 21.64 34.10
C ARG A 168 0.82 22.94 34.79
N GLU A 169 1.82 23.65 34.28
CA GLU A 169 2.24 24.95 34.83
C GLU A 169 1.09 25.96 34.82
N SER A 170 0.38 26.08 33.70
CA SER A 170 -0.77 27.00 33.57
C SER A 170 -1.90 26.64 34.54
N SER A 171 -2.20 25.35 34.70
CA SER A 171 -3.22 24.87 35.64
C SER A 171 -2.85 25.20 37.09
N THR A 172 -1.57 25.06 37.47
CA THR A 172 -1.12 25.46 38.81
C THR A 172 -1.22 26.97 39.03
N LYS A 173 -0.90 27.79 38.03
CA LYS A 173 -1.06 29.26 38.08
C LYS A 173 -2.53 29.65 38.25
N ILE A 174 -3.44 29.02 37.49
CA ILE A 174 -4.89 29.28 37.59
C ILE A 174 -5.40 28.91 38.99
N ALA A 175 -5.01 27.75 39.52
CA ALA A 175 -5.38 27.33 40.87
C ALA A 175 -4.85 28.30 41.94
N ASP A 176 -3.62 28.79 41.79
CA ASP A 176 -3.05 29.77 42.72
C ASP A 176 -3.78 31.12 42.66
N LEU A 177 -4.04 31.64 41.46
CA LEU A 177 -4.82 32.86 41.25
C LEU A 177 -6.23 32.74 41.83
N GLY A 178 -6.89 31.60 41.62
CA GLY A 178 -8.21 31.32 42.18
C GLY A 178 -8.21 31.37 43.71
N ARG A 179 -7.20 30.78 44.37
CA ARG A 179 -7.06 30.87 45.84
C ARG A 179 -6.84 32.31 46.30
N ARG A 180 -5.95 33.06 45.67
CA ARG A 180 -5.68 34.47 46.02
C ARG A 180 -6.92 35.33 45.87
N LEU A 181 -7.65 35.15 44.77
CA LEU A 181 -8.89 35.89 44.52
C LEU A 181 -9.95 35.58 45.56
N ASN A 182 -10.14 34.30 45.91
CA ASN A 182 -11.09 33.91 46.95
C ASN A 182 -10.73 34.50 48.32
N VAL A 183 -9.44 34.51 48.69
CA VAL A 183 -8.98 35.14 49.93
C VAL A 183 -9.23 36.65 49.91
N ALA A 184 -8.88 37.33 48.81
CA ALA A 184 -9.11 38.77 48.68
C ALA A 184 -10.61 39.14 48.73
N LEU A 185 -11.47 38.34 48.08
CA LEU A 185 -12.91 38.52 48.13
C LEU A 185 -13.47 38.31 49.54
N ALA A 186 -13.02 37.26 50.24
CA ALA A 186 -13.43 37.00 51.62
C ALA A 186 -13.04 38.15 52.56
N GLN A 187 -11.82 38.69 52.41
CA GLN A 187 -11.37 39.87 53.15
C GLN A 187 -12.26 41.09 52.88
N ARG A 188 -12.58 41.37 51.61
CA ARG A 188 -13.43 42.51 51.25
C ARG A 188 -14.85 42.39 51.80
N VAL A 189 -15.44 41.19 51.74
CA VAL A 189 -16.76 40.93 52.34
C VAL A 189 -16.73 41.09 53.87
N GLN A 190 -15.66 40.64 54.52
CA GLN A 190 -15.51 40.80 55.97
C GLN A 190 -15.36 42.28 56.36
N GLU A 191 -14.55 43.05 55.62
CA GLU A 191 -14.43 44.50 55.78
C GLU A 191 -15.80 45.19 55.67
N LEU A 192 -16.55 44.91 54.59
CA LEU A 192 -17.88 45.48 54.38
C LEU A 192 -18.85 45.15 55.53
N ASN A 193 -18.85 43.91 56.01
CA ASN A 193 -19.69 43.51 57.14
C ASN A 193 -19.31 44.22 58.45
N ARG A 194 -18.01 44.44 58.68
CA ARG A 194 -17.52 45.18 59.85
C ARG A 194 -17.97 46.64 59.80
N TYR A 195 -17.72 47.33 58.69
CA TYR A 195 -18.15 48.72 58.51
C TYR A 195 -19.66 48.88 58.65
N ARG A 196 -20.43 47.94 58.08
CA ARG A 196 -21.89 47.93 58.25
C ARG A 196 -22.28 47.84 59.72
N SER A 197 -21.63 46.97 60.49
CA SER A 197 -21.94 46.76 61.92
C SER A 197 -21.56 47.98 62.78
N ASP A 198 -20.37 48.55 62.55
CA ASP A 198 -19.88 49.74 63.27
C ASP A 198 -20.77 50.96 62.98
N PHE A 199 -21.17 51.15 61.72
CA PHE A 199 -22.10 52.19 61.30
C PHE A 199 -23.47 52.04 61.97
N PHE A 200 -24.07 50.85 61.93
CA PHE A 200 -25.38 50.62 62.56
C PHE A 200 -25.33 50.79 64.08
N GLY A 201 -24.21 50.43 64.73
CA GLY A 201 -24.00 50.67 66.15
C GLY A 201 -24.08 52.15 66.52
N ARG A 202 -23.34 53.00 65.81
CA ARG A 202 -23.33 54.46 66.03
C ARG A 202 -24.67 55.11 65.70
N LEU A 203 -25.28 54.72 64.58
CA LEU A 203 -26.59 55.25 64.20
C LEU A 203 -27.66 54.83 65.22
N ARG A 204 -27.55 53.62 65.79
CA ARG A 204 -28.40 53.18 66.90
C ARG A 204 -28.21 54.01 68.15
N GLU A 205 -26.98 54.35 68.53
CA GLU A 205 -26.68 55.19 69.70
C GLU A 205 -27.28 56.60 69.58
N ILE A 206 -27.19 57.22 68.39
CA ILE A 206 -27.75 58.56 68.14
C ILE A 206 -29.30 58.55 68.14
N LEU A 207 -29.91 57.40 67.83
CA LEU A 207 -31.35 57.24 67.66
C LEU A 207 -32.04 56.49 68.82
N SER A 208 -31.29 55.96 69.80
CA SER A 208 -31.85 55.12 70.89
C SER A 208 -32.66 55.90 71.91
N ASP A 209 -32.38 57.19 72.12
CA ASP A 209 -33.05 58.03 73.12
C ASP A 209 -34.38 58.64 72.61
N ARG A 210 -34.98 58.06 71.57
CA ARG A 210 -36.14 58.62 70.87
C ARG A 210 -37.34 57.70 70.97
N GLU A 211 -38.39 58.18 71.64
CA GLU A 211 -39.63 57.42 71.88
C GLU A 211 -40.35 56.99 70.57
N ASN A 212 -40.11 57.70 69.47
CA ASN A 212 -40.83 57.52 68.20
C ASN A 212 -40.10 56.63 67.16
N ILE A 213 -38.98 56.00 67.52
CA ILE A 213 -38.18 55.16 66.62
C ILE A 213 -38.11 53.74 67.16
N ARG A 214 -38.50 52.75 66.35
CA ARG A 214 -38.31 51.34 66.68
C ARG A 214 -37.17 50.76 65.85
N ILE A 215 -36.27 50.03 66.50
CA ILE A 215 -35.16 49.33 65.84
C ILE A 215 -35.55 47.86 65.67
N VAL A 216 -35.60 47.38 64.43
CA VAL A 216 -35.89 45.99 64.09
C VAL A 216 -34.76 45.45 63.23
N GLY A 217 -33.87 44.64 63.82
CA GLY A 217 -32.67 44.15 63.14
C GLY A 217 -31.76 45.30 62.70
N ASP A 218 -31.60 45.48 61.38
CA ASP A 218 -30.80 46.53 60.74
C ASP A 218 -31.64 47.69 60.18
N ARG A 219 -32.90 47.82 60.63
CA ARG A 219 -33.85 48.81 60.12
C ARG A 219 -34.33 49.76 61.22
N PHE A 220 -34.40 51.04 60.87
CA PHE A 220 -35.04 52.06 61.70
C PHE A 220 -36.46 52.27 61.20
N VAL A 221 -37.44 52.02 62.06
CA VAL A 221 -38.86 52.04 61.72
C VAL A 221 -39.51 53.26 62.36
N PHE A 222 -40.05 54.13 61.52
CA PHE A 222 -40.85 55.29 61.90
C PHE A 222 -42.31 55.03 61.58
N GLN A 223 -43.19 55.24 62.54
CA GLN A 223 -44.63 55.17 62.29
C GLN A 223 -45.04 56.31 61.34
N SER A 224 -45.88 56.00 60.36
CA SER A 224 -46.27 56.99 59.34
C SER A 224 -46.99 58.19 59.96
N GLU A 225 -47.74 58.00 61.04
CA GLU A 225 -48.50 59.07 61.72
C GLU A 225 -47.61 60.11 62.39
N VAL A 226 -46.40 59.71 62.79
CA VAL A 226 -45.41 60.62 63.37
C VAL A 226 -44.88 61.55 62.28
N LEU A 227 -44.65 61.02 61.08
CA LEU A 227 -44.06 61.77 59.97
C LEU A 227 -45.08 62.50 59.12
N PHE A 228 -46.28 61.93 58.93
CA PHE A 228 -47.28 62.38 57.98
C PHE A 228 -48.66 62.47 58.63
N PRO A 229 -49.45 63.49 58.27
CA PRO A 229 -50.90 63.45 58.50
C PRO A 229 -51.54 62.25 57.78
N SER A 230 -52.71 61.82 58.28
CA SER A 230 -53.45 60.71 57.66
C SER A 230 -53.73 60.99 56.17
N GLY A 231 -53.45 59.99 55.32
CA GLY A 231 -53.62 60.08 53.87
C GLY A 231 -52.69 61.05 53.11
N SER A 232 -51.74 61.71 53.78
CA SER A 232 -50.82 62.66 53.15
C SER A 232 -49.41 62.09 52.96
N GLU A 233 -48.70 62.62 51.96
CA GLU A 233 -47.28 62.48 51.67
C GLU A 233 -46.42 63.65 52.20
N VAL A 234 -47.05 64.69 52.73
CA VAL A 234 -46.37 65.90 53.19
C VAL A 234 -45.93 65.71 54.63
N ILE A 235 -44.62 65.83 54.87
CA ILE A 235 -44.05 65.67 56.21
C ILE A 235 -44.52 66.82 57.10
N ASN A 236 -45.09 66.49 58.25
CA ASN A 236 -45.51 67.46 59.28
C ASN A 236 -44.29 68.05 60.03
N ASP A 237 -44.49 69.07 60.87
CA ASP A 237 -43.38 69.76 61.54
C ASP A 237 -42.60 68.88 62.53
N ALA A 238 -43.30 67.97 63.22
CA ALA A 238 -42.67 67.01 64.13
C ALA A 238 -41.78 66.01 63.37
N GLY A 239 -42.27 65.48 62.25
CA GLY A 239 -41.53 64.58 61.37
C GLY A 239 -40.33 65.26 60.71
N ARG A 240 -40.44 66.54 60.34
CA ARG A 240 -39.31 67.34 59.86
C ARG A 240 -38.22 67.45 60.91
N THR A 241 -38.59 67.72 62.16
CA THR A 241 -37.65 67.81 63.29
C THR A 241 -36.89 66.49 63.49
N GLU A 242 -37.58 65.34 63.42
CA GLU A 242 -36.91 64.04 63.56
C GLU A 242 -36.05 63.68 62.34
N MET A 243 -36.49 63.98 61.13
CA MET A 243 -35.71 63.74 59.90
C MET A 243 -34.49 64.67 59.77
N ALA A 244 -34.54 65.89 60.33
CA ALA A 244 -33.39 66.79 60.35
C ALA A 244 -32.25 66.21 61.23
N LYS A 245 -32.58 65.68 62.40
CA LYS A 245 -31.61 65.03 63.29
C LYS A 245 -31.03 63.76 62.66
N LEU A 246 -31.86 63.01 61.94
CA LEU A 246 -31.39 61.87 61.14
C LEU A 246 -30.43 62.31 60.02
N ALA A 247 -30.74 63.40 59.31
CA ALA A 247 -29.88 63.94 58.27
C ALA A 247 -28.51 64.35 58.81
N GLU A 248 -28.46 65.03 59.96
CA GLU A 248 -27.22 65.39 60.65
C GLU A 248 -26.38 64.15 60.99
N ALA A 249 -27.01 63.12 61.58
CA ALA A 249 -26.35 61.87 61.89
C ALA A 249 -25.76 61.17 60.64
N ILE A 250 -26.48 61.20 59.52
CA ILE A 250 -26.01 60.63 58.25
C ILE A 250 -24.80 61.42 57.70
N ILE A 251 -24.85 62.76 57.75
CA ILE A 251 -23.79 63.63 57.24
C ILE A 251 -22.50 63.45 58.04
N ASP A 252 -22.59 63.38 59.37
CA ASP A 252 -21.42 63.17 60.21
C ASP A 252 -20.83 61.79 60.02
N LEU A 253 -21.69 60.77 59.96
CA LEU A 253 -21.25 59.40 59.82
C LEU A 253 -20.69 59.10 58.42
N GLN A 254 -21.15 59.80 57.38
CA GLN A 254 -20.54 59.74 56.05
C GLN A 254 -19.04 60.10 56.06
N LYS A 255 -18.58 60.95 57.00
CA LYS A 255 -17.16 61.33 57.11
C LYS A 255 -16.29 60.18 57.62
N GLU A 256 -16.87 59.23 58.34
CA GLU A 256 -16.16 58.08 58.90
C GLU A 256 -16.12 56.87 57.95
N ILE A 257 -17.01 56.82 56.95
CA ILE A 257 -17.05 55.72 55.99
C ILE A 257 -16.08 56.00 54.84
N PRO A 258 -15.14 55.08 54.55
CA PRO A 258 -14.23 55.22 53.42
C PRO A 258 -14.98 55.42 52.10
N PRO A 259 -14.54 56.36 51.23
CA PRO A 259 -15.23 56.68 49.98
C PRO A 259 -15.29 55.50 49.00
N GLU A 260 -14.43 54.49 49.14
CA GLU A 260 -14.38 53.27 48.33
C GLU A 260 -15.53 52.30 48.62
N ILE A 261 -16.35 52.59 49.63
CA ILE A 261 -17.54 51.80 49.97
C ILE A 261 -18.78 52.41 49.30
N ASN A 262 -19.36 51.65 48.38
CA ASN A 262 -20.56 52.03 47.63
C ASN A 262 -21.85 51.79 48.43
N TRP A 263 -21.99 52.43 49.59
CA TRP A 263 -23.20 52.36 50.40
C TRP A 263 -24.27 53.36 49.96
N VAL A 264 -25.54 53.03 50.22
CA VAL A 264 -26.71 53.91 50.11
C VAL A 264 -27.68 53.65 51.27
N LEU A 265 -28.39 54.69 51.69
CA LEU A 265 -29.51 54.62 52.61
C LEU A 265 -30.81 54.47 51.81
N ARG A 266 -31.46 53.33 51.96
CA ARG A 266 -32.75 53.03 51.36
C ARG A 266 -33.88 53.40 52.32
N VAL A 267 -34.83 54.18 51.83
CA VAL A 267 -36.05 54.59 52.51
C VAL A 267 -37.22 53.79 51.92
N ASP A 268 -37.78 52.90 52.74
CA ASP A 268 -38.82 51.96 52.36
C ASP A 268 -40.16 52.44 52.93
N GLY A 269 -41.11 52.78 52.06
CA GLY A 269 -42.47 53.18 52.44
C GLY A 269 -43.41 51.98 52.46
N HIS A 270 -44.27 51.92 53.48
CA HIS A 270 -45.28 50.87 53.63
C HIS A 270 -46.65 51.44 54.02
N THR A 271 -47.71 50.74 53.63
CA THR A 271 -49.09 51.03 54.03
C THR A 271 -49.65 49.87 54.86
N ASP A 272 -50.86 50.06 55.40
CA ASP A 272 -51.69 48.94 55.83
C ASP A 272 -52.44 48.35 54.63
N ASN A 273 -53.27 47.36 54.90
CA ASN A 273 -54.08 46.65 53.92
C ASN A 273 -55.45 47.28 53.65
N VAL A 274 -55.68 48.52 54.09
CA VAL A 274 -56.95 49.21 53.79
C VAL A 274 -56.80 49.82 52.39
N PRO A 275 -57.67 49.46 51.42
CA PRO A 275 -57.61 50.07 50.10
C PRO A 275 -57.88 51.58 50.20
N LEU A 276 -57.12 52.36 49.44
CA LEU A 276 -57.45 53.77 49.24
C LEU A 276 -58.80 53.89 48.51
N SER A 277 -59.54 54.96 48.77
CA SER A 277 -60.87 55.19 48.14
C SER A 277 -60.82 55.32 46.61
N GLY A 278 -59.63 55.44 46.02
CA GLY A 278 -59.41 55.65 44.58
C GLY A 278 -59.81 57.05 44.08
N THR A 279 -60.40 57.88 44.94
CA THR A 279 -60.87 59.24 44.64
C THR A 279 -59.92 60.34 45.11
N GLY A 280 -58.86 59.97 45.83
CA GLY A 280 -57.81 60.88 46.31
C GLY A 280 -56.67 61.07 45.30
N ARG A 281 -55.60 61.76 45.73
CA ARG A 281 -54.40 62.03 44.91
C ARG A 281 -53.69 60.76 44.41
N TYR A 282 -53.72 59.70 45.21
CA TYR A 282 -53.04 58.43 44.94
C TYR A 282 -54.04 57.35 44.57
N ARG A 283 -53.72 56.57 43.54
CA ARG A 283 -54.60 55.53 42.99
C ARG A 283 -54.63 54.27 43.86
N ASP A 284 -53.50 53.93 44.46
CA ASP A 284 -53.33 52.74 45.28
C ASP A 284 -52.25 52.92 46.37
N ASN A 285 -52.10 51.88 47.18
CA ASN A 285 -51.13 51.82 48.26
C ASN A 285 -49.67 51.80 47.78
N TRP A 286 -49.40 51.39 46.54
CA TRP A 286 -48.06 51.44 45.93
C TRP A 286 -47.63 52.89 45.66
N GLU A 287 -48.52 53.68 45.06
CA GLU A 287 -48.25 55.09 44.79
C GLU A 287 -48.08 55.89 46.09
N LEU A 288 -48.95 55.67 47.09
CA LEU A 288 -48.86 56.38 48.38
C LEU A 288 -47.56 56.05 49.13
N SER A 289 -47.20 54.76 49.23
CA SER A 289 -45.97 54.35 49.91
C SER A 289 -44.72 54.88 49.21
N SER A 290 -44.67 54.81 47.88
CA SER A 290 -43.55 55.33 47.07
C SER A 290 -43.43 56.85 47.20
N ALA A 291 -44.56 57.56 47.20
CA ALA A 291 -44.58 59.00 47.35
C ALA A 291 -44.08 59.43 48.74
N ARG A 292 -44.50 58.74 49.81
CA ARG A 292 -44.01 59.00 51.17
C ARG A 292 -42.51 58.76 51.31
N ALA A 293 -42.00 57.65 50.79
CA ALA A 293 -40.56 57.38 50.77
C ALA A 293 -39.79 58.47 49.99
N THR A 294 -40.32 58.89 48.85
CA THR A 294 -39.73 59.96 48.04
C THR A 294 -39.75 61.31 48.78
N SER A 295 -40.82 61.63 49.51
CA SER A 295 -40.90 62.85 50.32
C SER A 295 -39.82 62.88 51.40
N VAL A 296 -39.58 61.76 52.09
CA VAL A 296 -38.51 61.62 53.08
C VAL A 296 -37.14 61.82 52.42
N VAL A 297 -36.87 61.13 51.30
CA VAL A 297 -35.61 61.31 50.55
C VAL A 297 -35.40 62.76 50.14
N LYS A 298 -36.40 63.41 49.55
CA LYS A 298 -36.31 64.83 49.14
C LYS A 298 -36.06 65.75 50.32
N TYR A 299 -36.65 65.46 51.48
CA TYR A 299 -36.40 66.22 52.70
C TYR A 299 -34.98 66.00 53.22
N LEU A 300 -34.47 64.77 53.28
CA LEU A 300 -33.08 64.50 53.66
C LEU A 300 -32.08 65.20 52.73
N ILE A 301 -32.36 65.23 51.41
CA ILE A 301 -31.56 65.99 50.44
C ILE A 301 -31.57 67.49 50.76
N SER A 302 -32.74 68.05 51.10
CA SER A 302 -32.82 69.48 51.47
C SER A 302 -32.10 69.81 52.78
N GLN A 303 -31.88 68.82 53.64
CA GLN A 303 -31.06 68.92 54.85
C GLN A 303 -29.56 68.67 54.59
N GLY A 304 -29.14 68.41 53.34
CA GLY A 304 -27.72 68.30 52.95
C GLY A 304 -27.20 66.88 52.76
N VAL A 305 -28.04 65.84 52.89
CA VAL A 305 -27.62 64.46 52.58
C VAL A 305 -27.42 64.31 51.07
N PRO A 306 -26.28 63.79 50.59
CA PRO A 306 -26.04 63.65 49.15
C PRO A 306 -27.08 62.73 48.48
N ALA A 307 -27.70 63.22 47.40
CA ALA A 307 -28.71 62.45 46.66
C ALA A 307 -28.18 61.10 46.16
N SER A 308 -26.89 61.00 45.85
CA SER A 308 -26.23 59.76 45.42
C SER A 308 -26.15 58.68 46.51
N ARG A 309 -26.43 59.03 47.77
CA ARG A 309 -26.47 58.12 48.93
C ARG A 309 -27.89 57.75 49.35
N LEU A 310 -28.91 58.13 48.60
CA LEU A 310 -30.32 57.91 48.97
C LEU A 310 -31.07 57.15 47.88
N VAL A 311 -31.91 56.22 48.32
CA VAL A 311 -32.83 55.45 47.46
C VAL A 311 -34.21 55.46 48.12
N ALA A 312 -35.26 55.71 47.34
CA ALA A 312 -36.65 55.57 47.80
C ALA A 312 -37.27 54.32 47.16
N ALA A 313 -37.95 53.50 47.97
CA ALA A 313 -38.74 52.37 47.52
C ALA A 313 -40.11 52.38 48.21
N GLY A 314 -41.18 52.10 47.49
CA GLY A 314 -42.49 51.80 48.08
C GLY A 314 -42.74 50.30 48.02
N PHE A 315 -43.44 49.75 49.01
CA PHE A 315 -43.82 48.33 49.06
C PHE A 315 -45.33 48.11 49.22
N GLY A 316 -46.11 49.19 49.31
CA GLY A 316 -47.54 49.13 49.63
C GLY A 316 -47.81 48.30 50.89
N GLU A 317 -48.83 47.46 50.81
CA GLU A 317 -49.32 46.59 51.88
C GLU A 317 -48.65 45.19 51.89
N PHE A 318 -47.82 44.88 50.89
CA PHE A 318 -47.33 43.53 50.60
C PHE A 318 -46.16 43.06 51.48
N GLN A 319 -45.73 43.90 52.41
CA GLN A 319 -44.73 43.55 53.43
C GLN A 319 -45.23 44.02 54.81
N PRO A 320 -46.25 43.36 55.40
CA PRO A 320 -46.73 43.72 56.73
C PRO A 320 -45.68 43.37 57.79
N LEU A 321 -45.49 44.26 58.76
CA LEU A 321 -44.66 44.00 59.94
C LEU A 321 -45.41 43.10 60.94
N VAL A 322 -46.72 43.27 61.04
CA VAL A 322 -47.62 42.48 61.89
C VAL A 322 -48.82 42.04 61.06
N GLU A 323 -49.13 40.76 61.09
CA GLU A 323 -50.31 40.22 60.43
C GLU A 323 -51.61 40.59 61.16
N GLY A 324 -52.71 40.72 60.41
CA GLY A 324 -54.05 40.95 60.95
C GLY A 324 -54.63 42.34 60.71
N ASP A 325 -55.92 42.48 61.04
CA ASP A 325 -56.76 43.63 60.68
C ASP A 325 -57.08 44.59 61.83
N THR A 326 -56.40 44.42 62.97
CA THR A 326 -56.62 45.30 64.12
C THR A 326 -56.07 46.70 63.86
N LEU A 327 -56.64 47.71 64.51
CA LEU A 327 -56.14 49.09 64.39
C LEU A 327 -54.65 49.20 64.75
N ASP A 328 -54.23 48.48 65.79
CA ASP A 328 -52.82 48.43 66.20
C ASP A 328 -51.91 47.77 65.13
N ALA A 329 -52.34 46.65 64.52
CA ALA A 329 -51.60 46.01 63.43
C ALA A 329 -51.47 46.95 62.22
N ARG A 330 -52.57 47.63 61.84
CA ARG A 330 -52.56 48.60 60.74
C ARG A 330 -51.64 49.78 61.00
N ASN A 331 -51.68 50.36 62.21
CA ASN A 331 -50.76 51.44 62.60
C ASN A 331 -49.29 51.00 62.52
N LYS A 332 -48.98 49.77 62.93
CA LYS A 332 -47.61 49.22 62.84
C LYS A 332 -47.18 48.95 61.39
N ASN A 333 -48.11 48.62 60.50
CA ASN A 333 -47.82 48.36 59.09
C ASN A 333 -47.64 49.66 58.28
N ARG A 334 -48.33 50.74 58.66
CA ARG A 334 -48.09 52.09 58.10
C ARG A 334 -46.81 52.68 58.67
N ARG A 335 -45.69 52.49 57.97
CA ARG A 335 -44.37 52.93 58.45
C ARG A 335 -43.44 53.36 57.31
N ILE A 336 -42.38 54.06 57.70
CA ILE A 336 -41.19 54.26 56.89
C ILE A 336 -40.05 53.47 57.55
N GLU A 337 -39.41 52.58 56.80
CA GLU A 337 -38.21 51.89 57.24
C GLU A 337 -36.97 52.50 56.57
N LEU A 338 -35.88 52.61 57.30
CA LEU A 338 -34.59 53.05 56.79
C LEU A 338 -33.57 51.94 56.95
N LYS A 339 -32.88 51.59 55.87
CA LYS A 339 -31.89 50.51 55.83
C LYS A 339 -30.67 50.89 55.00
N LEU A 340 -29.48 50.54 55.48
CA LEU A 340 -28.24 50.63 54.72
C LEU A 340 -28.10 49.44 53.76
N THR A 341 -27.76 49.72 52.51
CA THR A 341 -27.45 48.68 51.51
C THR A 341 -26.28 49.11 50.62
N GLU A 342 -25.70 48.15 49.90
CA GLU A 342 -24.79 48.44 48.80
C GLU A 342 -25.59 48.93 47.57
N ARG A 343 -24.99 49.86 46.82
CA ARG A 343 -25.57 50.49 45.63
C ARG A 343 -25.67 49.53 44.45
#